data_AF-A0A937WKU2-F1
#
_entry.id   AF-A0A937WKU2-F1
#
_cell.length_a   1.000
_cell.length_b   1.000
_cell.length_c   1.000
_cell.angle_alpha   90.00
_cell.angle_beta   90.00
_cell.angle_gamma   90.00
#
_symmetry.space_group_name_H-M   'P 1'
#
loop_
_entity.id
_entity.type
_entity.pdbx_description
1 polymer ?
#
loop_
_entity_poly.entity_id
_entity_poly.type
_entity_poly.pdbx_seq_one_letter_code
_entity_poly.pdbx_strand_id
1 'polypeptide(L)'
;MKGLSIISFLILSFCLGIAYASDIAFYVGQWNTDGWYDASQFKDVEKIINQTKSLFKDIQQFDDKKLKEFEAWAKKNTNDRELDIIWLNGCMPSALYPYPNL
;
A
#
# COMPACT_ATOMS: atom_id res chain seq x y z
N MET A 1 42.56 -13.60 -6.12
CA MET A 1 41.86 -13.27 -4.86
C MET A 1 41.20 -11.89 -4.85
N LYS A 2 41.83 -10.82 -5.36
CA LYS A 2 41.24 -9.46 -5.35
C LYS A 2 39.94 -9.31 -6.17
N GLY A 3 39.87 -9.93 -7.36
CA GLY A 3 38.66 -9.86 -8.21
C GLY A 3 37.43 -10.56 -7.63
N LEU A 4 37.64 -11.68 -6.91
CA LEU A 4 36.54 -12.41 -6.26
C LEU A 4 35.93 -11.59 -5.11
N SER A 5 36.75 -10.88 -4.32
CA SER A 5 36.26 -9.96 -3.28
C SER A 5 35.46 -8.80 -3.84
N ILE A 6 35.85 -8.22 -4.99
CA ILE A 6 35.13 -7.10 -5.60
C ILE A 6 33.75 -7.56 -6.10
N ILE A 7 33.68 -8.73 -6.73
CA ILE A 7 32.42 -9.32 -7.21
C ILE A 7 31.49 -9.64 -6.04
N SER A 8 32.01 -10.23 -4.95
CA SER A 8 31.21 -10.49 -3.75
C SER A 8 30.68 -9.20 -3.11
N PHE A 9 31.46 -8.11 -3.12
CA PHE A 9 31.04 -6.82 -2.55
C PHE A 9 29.95 -6.12 -3.39
N LEU A 10 30.03 -6.24 -4.72
CA LEU A 10 29.02 -5.75 -5.67
C LEU A 10 27.69 -6.53 -5.54
N ILE A 11 27.76 -7.86 -5.44
CA ILE A 11 26.57 -8.70 -5.24
C ILE A 11 25.91 -8.38 -3.90
N LEU A 12 26.70 -8.23 -2.83
CA LEU A 12 26.17 -7.90 -1.51
C LEU A 12 25.51 -6.51 -1.50
N SER A 13 26.08 -5.51 -2.15
CA SER A 13 25.48 -4.17 -2.27
C SER A 13 24.18 -4.18 -3.10
N PHE A 14 24.11 -5.01 -4.14
CA PHE A 14 22.89 -5.13 -4.95
C PHE A 14 21.78 -5.89 -4.20
N CYS A 15 22.14 -6.92 -3.43
CA CYS A 15 21.20 -7.66 -2.58
C CYS A 15 20.69 -6.84 -1.39
N LEU A 16 21.46 -5.87 -0.88
CA LEU A 16 21.02 -4.96 0.18
C LEU A 16 20.07 -3.86 -0.31
N GLY A 17 20.02 -3.59 -1.63
CA GLY A 17 19.19 -2.53 -2.21
C GLY A 17 17.73 -2.91 -2.53
N ILE A 18 17.35 -4.18 -2.33
CA ILE A 18 16.05 -4.73 -2.77
C ILE A 18 15.07 -5.06 -1.63
N ALA A 19 15.37 -4.66 -0.40
CA ALA A 19 14.43 -4.77 0.72
C ALA A 19 13.87 -3.40 1.12
N TYR A 20 13.27 -2.67 0.16
CA TYR A 20 12.30 -1.64 0.55
C TYR A 20 11.05 -2.41 0.96
N ALA A 21 10.95 -2.72 2.25
CA ALA A 21 9.76 -3.33 2.80
C ALA A 21 8.67 -2.23 2.81
N SER A 22 7.95 -2.14 1.69
CA SER A 22 6.86 -1.18 1.48
C SER A 22 5.77 -1.35 2.52
N ASP A 23 5.12 -0.26 2.93
CA ASP A 23 3.86 -0.32 3.66
C ASP A 23 2.70 -0.40 2.67
N ILE A 24 1.62 -1.07 3.06
CA ILE A 24 0.39 -1.12 2.26
C ILE A 24 -0.83 -0.74 3.10
N ALA A 25 -1.68 0.12 2.55
CA ALA A 25 -2.98 0.44 3.10
C ALA A 25 -4.09 -0.03 2.16
N PHE A 26 -5.00 -0.84 2.69
CA PHE A 26 -6.25 -1.21 2.03
C PHE A 26 -7.35 -0.23 2.44
N TYR A 27 -7.93 0.47 1.47
CA TYR A 27 -9.18 1.20 1.69
C TYR A 27 -10.35 0.34 1.19
N VAL A 28 -11.23 -0.05 2.12
CA VAL A 28 -12.39 -0.92 1.91
C VAL A 28 -13.64 -0.11 2.26
N GLY A 29 -14.07 0.69 1.30
CA GLY A 29 -15.16 1.67 1.48
C GLY A 29 -16.29 1.50 0.48
N GLN A 30 -17.27 2.40 0.55
CA GLN A 30 -18.43 2.34 -0.32
C GLN A 30 -18.06 2.35 -1.81
N TRP A 31 -18.79 1.53 -2.56
CA TRP A 31 -18.71 1.47 -4.00
C TRP A 31 -19.68 2.47 -4.65
N ASN A 32 -19.57 2.62 -5.95
CA ASN A 32 -20.37 3.55 -6.72
C ASN A 32 -21.84 3.08 -6.77
N THR A 33 -22.79 3.98 -6.52
CA THR A 33 -24.22 3.65 -6.45
C THR A 33 -24.81 3.19 -7.78
N ASP A 34 -24.11 3.45 -8.88
CA ASP A 34 -24.39 3.07 -10.26
C ASP A 34 -23.90 1.66 -10.63
N GLY A 35 -23.32 0.91 -9.69
CA GLY A 35 -23.31 -0.56 -9.70
C GLY A 35 -22.20 -1.23 -10.51
N TRP A 36 -21.04 -0.59 -10.66
CA TRP A 36 -19.87 -1.25 -11.28
C TRP A 36 -19.17 -2.21 -10.32
N TYR A 37 -19.32 -1.98 -9.01
CA TYR A 37 -18.84 -2.87 -7.96
C TYR A 37 -19.95 -3.12 -6.93
N ASP A 38 -19.74 -4.14 -6.09
CA ASP A 38 -20.59 -4.43 -4.94
C ASP A 38 -19.74 -4.94 -3.75
N ALA A 39 -20.39 -5.39 -2.67
CA ALA A 39 -19.72 -5.90 -1.48
C ALA A 39 -18.82 -7.13 -1.71
N SER A 40 -18.96 -7.83 -2.84
CA SER A 40 -18.15 -9.02 -3.13
C SER A 40 -16.67 -8.69 -3.24
N GLN A 41 -16.31 -7.48 -3.68
CA GLN A 41 -14.91 -7.04 -3.80
C GLN A 41 -14.17 -7.00 -2.45
N PHE A 42 -14.91 -6.93 -1.33
CA PHE A 42 -14.31 -6.91 0.01
C PHE A 42 -13.78 -8.28 0.41
N LYS A 43 -14.31 -9.37 -0.18
CA LYS A 43 -13.88 -10.74 0.12
C LYS A 43 -12.45 -11.01 -0.35
N ASP A 44 -11.99 -10.30 -1.38
CA ASP A 44 -10.65 -10.48 -1.92
C ASP A 44 -9.57 -9.82 -1.06
N VAL A 45 -9.91 -8.85 -0.22
CA VAL A 45 -8.95 -8.13 0.64
C VAL A 45 -8.24 -9.08 1.58
N GLU A 46 -9.00 -9.92 2.30
CA GLU A 46 -8.42 -10.90 3.22
C GLU A 46 -7.53 -11.91 2.49
N LYS A 47 -7.96 -12.35 1.29
CA LYS A 47 -7.18 -13.26 0.46
C LYS A 47 -5.87 -12.62 0.00
N ILE A 48 -5.91 -11.37 -0.48
CA ILE A 48 -4.72 -10.63 -0.91
C ILE A 48 -3.76 -10.50 0.28
N ILE A 49 -4.22 -9.98 1.43
CA ILE A 49 -3.40 -9.85 2.64
C ILE A 49 -2.74 -11.18 3.00
N ASN A 50 -3.51 -12.27 3.05
CA ASN A 50 -2.97 -13.58 3.40
C ASN A 50 -1.90 -14.08 2.43
N GLN A 51 -2.04 -13.77 1.14
CA GLN A 51 -1.11 -14.19 0.09
C GLN A 51 0.12 -13.28 -0.03
N THR A 52 0.03 -12.00 0.37
CA THR A 52 1.07 -11.01 0.13
C THR A 52 1.69 -10.42 1.40
N LYS A 53 1.19 -10.73 2.60
CA LYS A 53 1.63 -10.07 3.84
C LYS A 53 3.12 -10.09 4.11
N SER A 54 3.83 -11.12 3.64
CA SER A 54 5.28 -11.24 3.82
C SER A 54 6.09 -10.27 2.94
N LEU A 55 5.44 -9.57 1.99
CA LEU A 55 6.05 -8.59 1.11
C LEU A 55 6.07 -7.18 1.72
N PHE A 56 5.29 -6.95 2.78
CA PHE A 56 5.05 -5.63 3.34
C PHE A 56 5.57 -5.54 4.78
N LYS A 57 6.08 -4.37 5.15
CA LYS A 57 6.54 -4.07 6.52
C LYS A 57 5.34 -3.85 7.45
N ASP A 58 4.39 -3.03 7.01
CA ASP A 58 3.14 -2.77 7.70
C ASP A 58 1.94 -2.92 6.74
N ILE A 59 0.81 -3.38 7.29
CA ILE A 59 -0.44 -3.60 6.56
C ILE A 59 -1.56 -2.92 7.35
N GLN A 60 -2.14 -1.89 6.77
CA GLN A 60 -3.25 -1.14 7.35
C GLN A 60 -4.54 -1.38 6.57
N GLN A 61 -5.67 -1.28 7.26
CA GLN A 61 -7.00 -1.36 6.64
C GLN A 61 -7.91 -0.25 7.17
N PHE A 62 -8.50 0.50 6.25
CA PHE A 62 -9.40 1.63 6.50
C PHE A 62 -10.73 1.42 5.79
N ASP A 63 -11.79 2.07 6.29
CA ASP A 63 -13.12 2.09 5.69
C ASP A 63 -13.71 3.52 5.77
N ASP A 64 -14.97 3.68 5.36
CA ASP A 64 -15.66 4.98 5.38
C ASP A 64 -15.77 5.61 6.78
N LYS A 65 -15.65 4.81 7.84
CA LYS A 65 -15.69 5.29 9.24
C LYS A 65 -14.32 5.80 9.70
N LYS A 66 -13.25 5.45 8.99
CA LYS A 66 -11.85 5.73 9.34
C LYS A 66 -11.15 6.69 8.37
N LEU A 67 -11.90 7.48 7.61
CA LEU A 67 -11.33 8.39 6.60
C LEU A 67 -10.27 9.37 7.17
N LYS A 68 -10.47 9.89 8.38
CA LYS A 68 -9.49 10.79 9.03
C LYS A 68 -8.18 10.07 9.38
N GLU A 69 -8.27 8.83 9.84
CA GLU A 69 -7.09 8.02 10.14
C GLU A 69 -6.37 7.64 8.85
N PHE A 70 -7.13 7.36 7.78
CA PHE A 70 -6.56 7.09 6.47
C PHE A 70 -5.82 8.30 5.89
N GLU A 71 -6.41 9.49 5.98
CA GLU A 71 -5.76 10.75 5.57
C GLU A 71 -4.47 10.98 6.35
N ALA A 72 -4.49 10.75 7.67
CA ALA A 72 -3.31 10.90 8.52
C ALA A 72 -2.20 9.91 8.15
N TRP A 73 -2.56 8.65 7.85
CA TRP A 73 -1.63 7.63 7.36
C TRP A 73 -1.02 8.06 6.02
N ALA A 74 -1.85 8.45 5.05
CA ALA A 74 -1.38 8.87 3.73
C ALA A 74 -0.43 10.08 3.82
N LYS A 75 -0.76 11.08 4.66
CA LYS A 75 0.12 12.24 4.89
C LYS A 75 1.44 11.88 5.54
N LYS A 76 1.44 10.91 6.47
CA LYS A 76 2.66 10.47 7.17
C LYS A 76 3.61 9.72 6.23
N ASN A 77 3.07 8.86 5.38
CA ASN A 77 3.83 8.04 4.44
C ASN A 77 4.19 8.81 3.14
N THR A 78 3.54 9.94 2.86
CA THR A 78 3.94 10.80 1.74
C THR A 78 5.30 11.46 2.00
N ASN A 79 6.21 11.36 1.01
CA ASN A 79 7.57 11.93 1.04
C ASN A 79 8.52 11.35 2.11
N ASP A 80 8.28 10.14 2.60
CA ASP A 80 9.14 9.49 3.60
C ASP A 80 10.35 8.74 3.01
N ARG A 81 10.48 8.73 1.67
CA ARG A 81 11.51 8.04 0.87
C ARG A 81 11.35 6.52 0.82
N GLU A 82 10.20 6.00 1.24
CA GLU A 82 9.82 4.61 1.05
C GLU A 82 8.80 4.49 -0.10
N LEU A 83 8.59 3.26 -0.56
CA LEU A 83 7.49 2.96 -1.48
C LEU A 83 6.30 2.55 -0.63
N ASP A 84 5.22 3.31 -0.70
CA ASP A 84 3.96 2.96 -0.04
C ASP A 84 2.89 2.66 -1.08
N ILE A 85 2.07 1.66 -0.79
CA ILE A 85 1.00 1.22 -1.68
C ILE A 85 -0.34 1.52 -1.03
N ILE A 86 -1.21 2.15 -1.81
CA ILE A 86 -2.64 2.27 -1.48
C ILE A 86 -3.39 1.35 -2.42
N TRP A 87 -4.12 0.39 -1.86
CA TRP A 87 -5.00 -0.51 -2.58
C TRP A 87 -6.46 -0.12 -2.32
N LEU A 88 -7.19 0.25 -3.38
CA LEU A 88 -8.56 0.72 -3.29
C LEU A 88 -9.55 -0.39 -3.65
N ASN A 89 -10.30 -0.88 -2.67
CA ASN A 89 -11.47 -1.74 -2.83
C ASN A 89 -12.73 -0.90 -2.56
N GLY A 90 -13.06 0.00 -3.47
CA GLY A 90 -14.15 0.97 -3.36
C GLY A 90 -13.93 2.16 -4.27
N CYS A 91 -14.75 3.19 -4.14
CA CYS A 91 -14.52 4.47 -4.83
C CYS A 91 -13.32 5.22 -4.23
N MET A 92 -12.73 6.14 -4.99
CA MET A 92 -11.67 7.02 -4.48
C MET A 92 -12.18 7.79 -3.24
N PRO A 93 -11.56 7.63 -2.05
CA PRO A 93 -12.03 8.30 -0.84
C PRO A 93 -11.72 9.78 -0.85
N SER A 94 -12.60 10.57 -0.25
CA SER A 94 -12.42 12.02 -0.07
C SER A 94 -11.17 12.39 0.74
N ALA A 95 -10.67 11.47 1.55
CA ALA A 95 -9.40 11.60 2.28
C ALA A 95 -8.19 11.78 1.35
N LEU A 96 -8.22 11.18 0.15
CA LEU A 96 -7.17 11.30 -0.86
C LEU A 96 -7.51 12.34 -1.93
N TYR A 97 -8.80 12.48 -2.23
CA TYR A 97 -9.29 13.36 -3.28
C TYR A 97 -10.57 14.07 -2.84
N PRO A 98 -10.47 15.25 -2.19
CA PRO A 98 -11.61 15.95 -1.61
C PRO A 98 -12.66 16.34 -2.67
N TYR A 99 -13.95 16.19 -2.33
CA TYR A 99 -15.04 16.77 -3.11
C TYR A 99 -15.34 18.21 -2.65
N PRO A 100 -15.58 19.18 -3.54
CA PRO A 100 -15.64 19.09 -5.00
C PRO A 100 -14.27 19.39 -5.63
N ASN A 101 -13.45 18.36 -5.84
CA ASN A 101 -12.18 18.33 -6.58
C ASN A 101 -11.54 19.72 -6.74
N LEU A 102 -11.08 20.30 -5.62
CA LEU A 102 -10.54 21.66 -5.57
C LEU A 102 -9.09 21.70 -6.09
#